data_AF-A0AAN9PDC0-F1
#
_entry.id   AF-A0AAN9PDC0-F1
#
_cell.length_a   1.000
_cell.length_b   1.000
_cell.length_c   1.000
_cell.angle_alpha   90.00
_cell.angle_beta   90.00
_cell.angle_gamma   90.00
#
_symmetry.space_group_name_H-M   'P 1'
#
loop_
_entity.id
_entity.type
_entity.pdbx_description
1 polymer ?
#
loop_
_entity_poly.entity_id
_entity_poly.type
_entity_poly.pdbx_seq_one_letter_code
_entity_poly.pdbx_strand_id
1 'polypeptide(L)'
;MASGKDYFAYEIGVLSPNQLQVEELYAGEVGYLSALIKIVADARVGDTVTSYGRRANNSLPGYEEATLMVFCGLFPVDADHFEPETSSAIGFGFRCGFLGLLHMEIVQVECSNPSLLPESRKRKSIEEPIVKIEMLTPKDYIGSLMELTQERRGLFKEMKFITKDRASIIYELPLAEVISSCN
;
A
#
# COMPACT_ATOMS: atom_id res chain seq x y z
N MET A 1 14.73 9.42 10.89
CA MET A 1 15.55 8.25 11.26
C MET A 1 14.92 7.00 10.65
N ALA A 2 14.96 6.94 9.32
CA ALA A 2 14.93 5.74 8.48
C ALA A 2 15.98 5.88 7.36
N SER A 3 16.18 7.10 6.86
CA SER A 3 17.19 7.44 5.83
C SER A 3 18.61 7.64 6.37
N GLY A 4 18.79 7.88 7.68
CA GLY A 4 20.10 8.13 8.31
C GLY A 4 20.80 9.42 7.86
N LYS A 5 20.13 10.26 7.05
CA LYS A 5 20.68 11.49 6.48
C LYS A 5 20.43 12.68 7.40
N ASP A 6 21.37 13.61 7.36
CA ASP A 6 21.31 14.86 8.12
C ASP A 6 20.93 16.01 7.18
N TYR A 7 20.01 16.85 7.64
CA TYR A 7 19.51 18.00 6.89
C TYR A 7 19.47 19.23 7.78
N PHE A 8 19.63 20.40 7.16
CA PHE A 8 19.39 21.68 7.82
C PHE A 8 17.91 22.03 7.69
N ALA A 9 17.26 22.31 8.82
CA ALA A 9 15.93 22.90 8.83
C ALA A 9 16.04 24.37 8.45
N TYR A 10 15.46 24.76 7.32
CA TYR A 10 15.43 26.13 6.84
C TYR A 10 14.25 26.89 7.43
N GLU A 11 13.13 26.19 7.60
CA GLU A 11 11.89 26.79 8.05
C GLU A 11 11.11 25.78 8.88
N ILE A 12 10.53 26.26 9.97
CA ILE A 12 9.53 25.54 10.74
C ILE A 12 8.35 26.46 11.01
N GLY A 13 7.17 25.89 11.19
CA GLY A 13 5.95 26.67 11.38
C GLY A 13 4.78 25.83 11.80
N VAL A 14 3.68 26.50 12.12
CA VAL A 14 2.39 25.88 12.47
C VAL A 14 1.34 26.26 11.44
N LEU A 15 0.31 25.43 11.31
CA LEU A 15 -0.85 25.74 10.47
C LEU A 15 -1.99 26.26 11.35
N SER A 16 -2.37 27.53 11.16
CA SER A 16 -3.50 28.11 11.86
C SER A 16 -4.08 29.32 11.12
N PRO A 17 -5.25 29.18 10.47
CA PRO A 17 -5.51 28.29 9.32
C PRO A 17 -4.58 28.52 8.10
N ASN A 18 -3.80 29.59 8.12
CA ASN A 18 -2.72 29.84 7.15
C ASN A 18 -1.38 29.37 7.72
N GLN A 19 -0.38 29.27 6.85
CA GLN A 19 0.99 28.91 7.23
C GLN A 19 1.63 30.06 8.01
N LEU A 20 2.01 29.80 9.26
CA LEU A 20 2.68 30.76 10.12
C LEU A 20 4.05 30.20 10.50
N GLN A 21 5.10 30.88 10.05
CA GLN A 21 6.46 30.54 10.43
C GLN A 21 6.68 30.87 11.90
N VAL A 22 7.26 29.93 12.65
CA VAL A 22 7.65 30.11 14.06
C VAL A 22 9.14 29.87 14.23
N GLU A 23 9.71 30.33 15.34
CA GLU A 23 11.15 30.17 15.60
C GLU A 23 11.49 28.77 16.13
N GLU A 24 10.58 28.15 16.88
CA GLU A 24 10.77 26.85 17.54
C GLU A 24 9.44 26.08 17.60
N LEU A 25 9.52 24.74 17.61
CA LEU A 25 8.39 23.84 17.88
C LEU A 25 8.68 23.05 19.16
N TYR A 26 7.73 23.04 20.09
CA TYR A 26 7.83 22.36 21.37
C TYR A 26 7.17 20.97 21.34
N ALA A 27 7.50 20.17 22.34
CA ALA A 27 6.96 18.82 22.48
C ALA A 27 5.42 18.86 22.60
N GLY A 28 4.73 18.15 21.69
CA GLY A 28 3.28 18.08 21.62
C GLY A 28 2.65 19.02 20.60
N GLU A 29 3.44 19.91 20.00
CA GLU A 29 2.97 20.80 18.93
C GLU A 29 2.97 20.09 17.57
N VAL A 30 2.04 20.51 16.70
CA VAL A 30 1.91 20.01 15.33
C VAL A 30 2.23 21.16 14.38
N GLY A 31 3.16 20.91 13.47
CA GLY A 31 3.65 21.90 12.52
C GLY A 31 4.24 21.29 11.27
N TYR A 32 4.92 22.12 10.48
CA TYR A 32 5.69 21.72 9.31
C TYR A 32 7.17 22.04 9.51
N LEU A 33 8.01 21.32 8.76
CA LEU A 33 9.45 21.54 8.71
C LEU A 33 9.90 21.43 7.25
N SER A 34 10.64 22.43 6.78
CA SER A 34 11.23 22.48 5.45
C SER A 34 12.74 22.35 5.55
N ALA A 35 13.31 21.33 4.89
CA ALA A 35 14.72 20.99 5.00
C ALA A 35 15.40 20.68 3.65
N LEU A 36 14.95 21.33 2.55
CA LEU A 36 15.46 21.13 1.17
C LEU A 36 15.64 19.66 0.77
N ILE A 37 14.75 18.79 1.25
CA ILE A 37 14.79 17.36 0.98
C ILE A 37 14.39 17.15 -0.47
N LYS A 38 15.32 16.66 -1.30
CA LYS A 38 15.11 16.48 -2.75
C LYS A 38 14.36 15.20 -3.11
N ILE A 39 14.45 14.18 -2.24
CA ILE A 39 13.92 12.83 -2.50
C ILE A 39 12.87 12.52 -1.44
N VAL A 40 11.62 12.29 -1.87
CA VAL A 40 10.50 11.99 -0.95
C VAL A 40 10.77 10.75 -0.10
N ALA A 41 11.52 9.78 -0.64
CA ALA A 41 11.93 8.58 0.09
C ALA A 41 12.84 8.85 1.31
N ASP A 42 13.43 10.04 1.42
CA ASP A 42 14.20 10.45 2.60
C ASP A 42 13.34 11.07 3.71
N ALA A 43 12.09 11.44 3.39
CA ALA A 43 11.08 12.02 4.28
C ALA A 43 9.79 11.18 4.22
N ARG A 44 9.91 9.89 4.58
CA ARG A 44 8.78 8.97 4.60
C ARG A 44 7.79 9.36 5.71
N VAL A 45 6.51 9.20 5.41
CA VAL A 45 5.45 9.32 6.43
C VAL A 45 5.79 8.38 7.58
N GLY A 46 5.58 8.80 8.84
CA GLY A 46 5.89 7.98 10.01
C GLY A 46 7.37 7.86 10.37
N ASP A 47 8.30 8.45 9.61
CA ASP A 47 9.69 8.55 10.04
C ASP A 47 9.84 9.50 11.25
N THR A 48 10.83 9.25 12.11
CA THR A 48 11.16 10.04 13.28
C THR A 48 12.28 11.04 12.98
N VAL A 49 11.97 12.34 12.97
CA VAL A 49 12.99 13.39 12.89
C VAL A 49 13.62 13.61 14.26
N THR A 50 14.94 13.76 14.34
CA THR A 50 15.65 14.00 15.61
C THR A 50 16.74 15.06 15.42
N SER A 51 17.18 15.67 16.53
CA SER A 51 18.25 16.67 16.49
C SER A 51 19.61 16.02 16.22
N TYR A 52 20.46 16.70 15.46
CA TYR A 52 21.81 16.22 15.15
C TYR A 52 22.68 16.06 16.41
N GLY A 53 22.66 17.06 17.32
CA GLY A 53 23.49 17.08 18.53
C GLY A 53 22.95 16.24 19.68
N ARG A 54 21.67 15.85 19.63
CA ARG A 54 21.01 14.99 20.63
C ARG A 54 20.04 14.06 19.90
N ARG A 55 20.60 13.02 19.28
CA ARG A 55 19.80 12.00 18.59
C ARG A 55 19.00 11.18 19.59
N ALA A 56 17.77 10.86 19.24
CA ALA A 56 16.96 9.90 19.98
C ALA A 56 17.56 8.49 19.83
N ASN A 57 17.54 7.70 20.90
CA ASN A 57 18.13 6.35 20.92
C ASN A 57 17.36 5.36 20.05
N ASN A 58 16.04 5.53 19.91
CA ASN A 58 15.17 4.67 19.14
C ASN A 58 14.21 5.53 18.28
N SER A 59 13.86 5.05 17.08
CA SER A 59 12.77 5.62 16.30
C SER A 59 11.43 5.33 16.98
N LEU A 60 10.43 6.20 16.75
CA LEU A 60 9.09 5.99 17.26
C LEU A 60 8.45 4.75 16.62
N PRO A 61 7.76 3.89 17.40
CA PRO A 61 7.04 2.75 16.86
C PRO A 61 5.80 3.22 16.08
N GLY A 62 5.37 2.44 15.07
CA GLY A 62 4.09 2.65 14.39
C GLY A 62 4.17 2.93 12.90
N TYR A 63 5.36 3.03 12.31
CA TYR A 63 5.51 3.02 10.86
C TYR A 63 6.01 1.67 10.36
N GLU A 64 5.14 0.95 9.65
CA GLU A 64 5.53 -0.19 8.81
C GLU A 64 5.57 0.29 7.36
N GLU A 65 6.73 0.16 6.70
CA GLU A 65 6.87 0.43 5.28
C GLU A 65 6.02 -0.57 4.52
N ALA A 66 5.02 -0.11 3.78
CA ALA A 66 4.16 -1.07 3.13
C ALA A 66 4.89 -1.75 1.95
N THR A 67 4.84 -3.09 1.90
CA THR A 67 5.39 -3.86 0.77
C THR A 67 4.42 -3.81 -0.42
N LEU A 68 4.77 -4.32 -1.59
CA LEU A 68 3.92 -4.22 -2.79
C LEU A 68 3.18 -5.55 -2.98
N MET A 69 1.84 -5.52 -2.99
CA MET A 69 1.03 -6.74 -3.12
C MET A 69 0.47 -6.98 -4.52
N VAL A 70 0.34 -5.92 -5.32
CA VAL A 70 -0.27 -5.97 -6.64
C VAL A 70 0.63 -5.24 -7.63
N PHE A 71 0.96 -5.94 -8.72
CA PHE A 71 1.59 -5.36 -9.89
C PHE A 71 0.55 -5.31 -11.01
N CYS A 72 0.25 -4.12 -11.53
CA CYS A 72 -0.43 -3.99 -12.82
C CYS A 72 0.53 -3.40 -13.86
N GLY A 73 0.51 -3.96 -15.07
CA GLY A 73 1.14 -3.35 -16.23
C GLY A 73 0.15 -2.39 -16.88
N LEU A 74 0.49 -1.11 -16.92
CA LEU A 74 -0.30 -0.07 -17.59
C LEU A 74 0.30 0.18 -18.97
N PHE A 75 -0.39 -0.24 -20.02
CA PHE A 75 0.06 -0.04 -21.39
C PHE A 75 -0.66 1.18 -21.98
N PRO A 76 0.04 2.21 -22.50
CA PRO A 76 -0.61 3.31 -23.18
C PRO A 76 -1.21 2.80 -24.49
N VAL A 77 -2.37 3.36 -24.87
CA VAL A 77 -3.11 2.96 -26.07
C VAL A 77 -2.42 3.47 -27.34
N ASP A 78 -1.63 4.55 -27.24
CA ASP A 78 -0.90 5.17 -28.35
C ASP A 78 0.62 5.19 -28.12
N ALA A 79 1.35 4.70 -29.11
CA ALA A 79 2.80 4.45 -29.06
C ALA A 79 3.68 5.69 -29.34
N ASP A 80 3.08 6.83 -29.69
CA ASP A 80 3.81 7.97 -30.26
C ASP A 80 4.46 8.90 -29.21
N HIS A 81 4.37 8.59 -27.91
CA HIS A 81 4.81 9.50 -26.83
C HIS A 81 5.69 8.83 -25.74
N PHE A 82 6.59 7.88 -26.08
CA PHE A 82 7.54 7.39 -25.05
C PHE A 82 8.82 6.70 -25.59
N GLU A 83 9.97 6.91 -24.92
CA GLU A 83 11.23 6.17 -25.13
C GLU A 83 11.34 4.97 -24.14
N PRO A 84 11.81 3.75 -24.55
CA PRO A 84 11.28 2.51 -23.97
C PRO A 84 12.26 1.63 -23.15
N GLU A 85 11.72 0.91 -22.15
CA GLU A 85 12.20 -0.43 -21.75
C GLU A 85 11.42 -1.50 -22.53
N THR A 86 12.12 -2.46 -23.16
CA THR A 86 11.53 -3.40 -24.13
C THR A 86 11.18 -4.75 -23.51
N SER A 87 9.90 -5.16 -23.61
CA SER A 87 9.44 -6.55 -23.42
C SER A 87 8.91 -7.10 -24.75
N SER A 88 9.38 -8.29 -25.14
CA SER A 88 9.20 -8.86 -26.49
C SER A 88 7.82 -9.46 -26.79
N ALA A 89 6.89 -9.50 -25.82
CA ALA A 89 5.61 -10.19 -26.00
C ALA A 89 4.36 -9.29 -26.04
N ILE A 90 4.36 -8.10 -25.41
CA ILE A 90 3.10 -7.35 -25.15
C ILE A 90 3.23 -5.82 -25.37
N GLY A 91 4.38 -5.31 -25.81
CA GLY A 91 4.57 -3.86 -26.01
C GLY A 91 4.82 -3.08 -24.70
N PHE A 92 4.63 -1.76 -24.75
CA PHE A 92 5.14 -0.77 -23.77
C PHE A 92 4.22 -0.59 -22.56
N GLY A 93 4.73 -0.59 -21.31
CA GLY A 93 3.87 -0.24 -20.16
C GLY A 93 4.59 0.15 -18.87
N PHE A 94 3.89 0.89 -18.00
CA PHE A 94 4.32 1.31 -16.66
C PHE A 94 3.92 0.29 -15.60
N ARG A 95 4.76 0.14 -14.55
CA ARG A 95 4.43 -0.63 -13.36
C ARG A 95 3.98 0.32 -12.26
N CYS A 96 2.74 0.21 -11.81
CA CYS A 96 2.26 0.90 -10.60
C CYS A 96 1.97 -0.15 -9.53
N GLY A 97 2.59 0.02 -8.36
CA GLY A 97 2.44 -0.87 -7.21
C GLY A 97 1.63 -0.22 -6.10
N PHE A 98 0.75 -0.99 -5.47
CA PHE A 98 -0.02 -0.58 -4.29
C PHE A 98 0.34 -1.42 -3.05
N LEU A 99 0.25 -0.76 -1.90
CA LEU A 99 0.84 -1.09 -0.60
C LEU A 99 0.12 -2.25 0.15
N GLY A 100 0.88 -3.23 0.67
CA GLY A 100 0.50 -4.31 1.60
C GLY A 100 1.72 -5.17 2.01
N LEU A 101 1.78 -5.66 3.26
CA LEU A 101 2.94 -6.30 3.94
C LEU A 101 2.94 -7.84 3.96
N LEU A 102 4.00 -8.51 3.49
CA LEU A 102 4.36 -9.88 3.92
C LEU A 102 5.88 -10.12 3.85
N HIS A 103 6.45 -10.65 4.94
CA HIS A 103 7.82 -11.16 5.03
C HIS A 103 7.79 -12.56 5.67
N MET A 104 8.32 -13.58 4.98
CA MET A 104 8.90 -14.76 5.60
C MET A 104 9.87 -15.47 4.63
N GLU A 105 11.07 -15.78 5.12
CA GLU A 105 12.13 -16.50 4.41
C GLU A 105 11.77 -17.96 4.10
N ILE A 106 11.24 -18.17 2.91
CA ILE A 106 11.47 -19.35 2.08
C ILE A 106 11.99 -18.78 0.75
N VAL A 107 12.68 -19.53 -0.11
CA VAL A 107 12.99 -19.08 -1.49
C VAL A 107 11.66 -18.99 -2.27
N GLN A 108 10.84 -18.00 -1.93
CA GLN A 108 9.62 -17.61 -2.61
C GLN A 108 10.07 -16.76 -3.79
N VAL A 109 9.90 -17.29 -4.99
CA VAL A 109 10.00 -16.46 -6.18
C VAL A 109 8.73 -15.62 -6.20
N GLU A 110 8.82 -14.36 -5.80
CA GLU A 110 7.73 -13.40 -5.97
C GLU A 110 7.43 -13.26 -7.45
N CYS A 111 6.32 -13.87 -7.87
CA CYS A 111 5.90 -13.86 -9.27
C CYS A 111 5.08 -12.61 -9.54
N SER A 112 5.77 -11.48 -9.77
CA SER A 112 5.13 -10.20 -10.11
C SER A 112 4.53 -10.18 -11.51
N ASN A 113 4.99 -11.08 -12.40
CA ASN A 113 4.56 -11.15 -13.79
C ASN A 113 4.24 -12.61 -14.16
N PRO A 114 3.06 -12.90 -14.73
CA PRO A 114 2.72 -14.24 -15.23
C PRO A 114 3.78 -14.86 -16.16
N SER A 115 4.52 -14.04 -16.93
CA SER A 115 5.60 -14.53 -17.80
C SER A 115 6.83 -15.04 -17.05
N LEU A 116 7.01 -14.64 -15.79
CA LEU A 116 8.09 -15.12 -14.91
C LEU A 116 7.67 -16.38 -14.15
N LEU A 117 6.44 -16.88 -14.35
CA LEU A 117 5.95 -18.08 -13.68
C LEU A 117 6.73 -19.31 -14.19
N PRO A 118 7.43 -20.05 -13.32
CA PRO A 118 8.20 -21.21 -13.74
C PRO A 118 7.31 -22.33 -14.27
N GLU A 119 7.85 -23.11 -15.20
CA GLU A 119 7.18 -24.26 -15.81
C GLU A 119 6.64 -25.26 -14.77
N SER A 120 5.52 -25.92 -15.08
CA SER A 120 4.79 -26.82 -14.18
C SER A 120 5.66 -27.84 -13.44
N ARG A 121 6.72 -28.35 -14.08
CA ARG A 121 7.61 -29.38 -13.51
C ARG A 121 8.54 -28.86 -12.40
N LYS A 122 8.77 -27.54 -12.36
CA LYS A 122 9.61 -26.87 -11.35
C LYS A 122 8.79 -26.29 -10.19
N ARG A 123 7.45 -26.36 -10.24
CA ARG A 123 6.56 -25.82 -9.21
C ARG A 123 6.32 -26.85 -8.10
N LYS A 124 6.69 -26.51 -6.87
CA LYS A 124 6.41 -27.34 -5.68
C LYS A 124 5.02 -27.02 -5.09
N SER A 125 4.73 -25.73 -4.96
CA SER A 125 3.45 -25.18 -4.50
C SER A 125 3.25 -23.81 -5.14
N ILE A 126 2.00 -23.34 -5.20
CA ILE A 126 1.64 -21.98 -5.57
C ILE A 126 0.86 -21.43 -4.38
N GLU A 127 1.27 -20.27 -3.90
CA GLU A 127 0.57 -19.53 -2.87
C GLU A 127 0.01 -18.27 -3.52
N GLU A 128 -1.25 -17.94 -3.22
CA GLU A 128 -1.89 -16.71 -3.69
C GLU A 128 -2.19 -15.81 -2.49
N PRO A 129 -2.07 -14.48 -2.63
CA PRO A 129 -2.40 -13.56 -1.55
C PRO A 129 -3.91 -13.55 -1.28
N ILE A 130 -4.28 -13.84 -0.03
CA ILE A 130 -5.66 -13.74 0.47
C ILE A 130 -5.82 -12.39 1.19
N VAL A 131 -6.90 -11.68 0.89
CA VAL A 131 -7.26 -10.42 1.55
C VAL A 131 -8.51 -10.59 2.39
N LYS A 132 -8.51 -9.93 3.55
CA LYS A 132 -9.68 -9.79 4.40
C LYS A 132 -10.47 -8.56 3.96
N ILE A 133 -11.72 -8.74 3.57
CA ILE A 133 -12.63 -7.66 3.15
C ILE A 133 -13.74 -7.54 4.18
N GLU A 134 -13.98 -6.31 4.65
CA GLU A 134 -15.13 -5.95 5.45
C GLU A 134 -16.07 -5.09 4.61
N MET A 135 -17.31 -5.57 4.39
CA MET A 135 -18.32 -4.89 3.60
C MET A 135 -19.45 -4.41 4.51
N LEU A 136 -19.70 -3.10 4.52
CA LEU A 136 -20.87 -2.53 5.17
C LEU A 136 -22.01 -2.45 4.17
N THR A 137 -23.11 -3.15 4.48
CA THR A 137 -24.24 -3.29 3.56
C THR A 137 -25.58 -3.20 4.29
N PRO A 138 -26.64 -2.66 3.65
CA PRO A 138 -28.00 -2.80 4.16
C PRO A 138 -28.45 -4.25 4.21
N LYS A 139 -29.42 -4.57 5.08
CA LYS A 139 -29.93 -5.94 5.28
C LYS A 139 -30.45 -6.58 3.99
N ASP A 140 -31.02 -5.77 3.11
CA ASP A 140 -31.66 -6.23 1.86
C ASP A 140 -30.67 -6.81 0.84
N TYR A 141 -29.40 -6.39 0.89
CA TYR A 141 -28.37 -6.79 -0.07
C TYR A 141 -27.43 -7.88 0.45
N ILE A 142 -27.64 -8.37 1.68
CA ILE A 142 -26.80 -9.40 2.29
C ILE A 142 -26.77 -10.65 1.41
N GLY A 143 -27.93 -11.15 0.98
CA GLY A 143 -28.03 -12.37 0.18
C GLY A 143 -27.22 -12.28 -1.13
N SER A 144 -27.43 -11.20 -1.89
CA SER A 144 -26.72 -10.97 -3.15
C SER A 144 -25.20 -10.86 -2.97
N LEU A 145 -24.75 -10.22 -1.88
CA LEU A 145 -23.31 -10.12 -1.59
C LEU A 145 -22.72 -11.46 -1.14
N MET A 146 -23.47 -12.25 -0.39
CA MET A 146 -23.03 -13.59 0.02
C MET A 146 -22.89 -14.52 -1.19
N GLU A 147 -23.85 -14.50 -2.12
CA GLU A 147 -23.77 -15.27 -3.36
C GLU A 147 -22.57 -14.84 -4.21
N LEU A 148 -22.40 -13.54 -4.43
CA LEU A 148 -21.30 -12.99 -5.22
C LEU A 148 -19.93 -13.34 -4.63
N THR A 149 -19.77 -13.22 -3.30
CA THR A 149 -18.51 -13.55 -2.64
C THR A 149 -18.23 -15.05 -2.64
N GLN A 150 -19.25 -15.89 -2.54
CA GLN A 150 -19.09 -17.34 -2.58
C GLN A 150 -18.73 -17.86 -3.98
N GLU A 151 -19.27 -17.26 -5.04
CA GLU A 151 -18.86 -17.54 -6.43
C GLU A 151 -17.37 -17.25 -6.64
N ARG A 152 -16.86 -16.21 -5.98
CA ARG A 152 -15.48 -15.72 -6.09
C ARG A 152 -14.51 -16.36 -5.11
N ARG A 153 -14.78 -17.60 -4.70
CA ARG A 153 -13.93 -18.36 -3.76
C ARG A 153 -13.76 -17.68 -2.39
N GLY A 154 -14.73 -16.85 -1.99
CA GLY A 154 -14.73 -16.14 -0.71
C GLY A 154 -15.11 -17.04 0.45
N LEU A 155 -14.30 -17.00 1.50
CA LEU A 155 -14.54 -17.69 2.76
C LEU A 155 -15.20 -16.73 3.75
N PHE A 156 -16.46 -17.01 4.09
CA PHE A 156 -17.18 -16.26 5.11
C PHE A 156 -16.50 -16.42 6.48
N LYS A 157 -16.32 -15.31 7.20
CA LYS A 157 -15.77 -15.32 8.56
C LYS A 157 -16.79 -14.94 9.61
N GLU A 158 -17.34 -13.73 9.51
CA GLU A 158 -18.28 -13.22 10.48
C GLU A 158 -19.21 -12.17 9.89
N MET A 159 -20.38 -12.00 10.53
CA MET A 159 -21.33 -10.95 10.23
C MET A 159 -21.73 -10.24 11.52
N LYS A 160 -21.74 -8.91 11.50
CA LYS A 160 -22.06 -8.05 12.64
C LYS A 160 -23.18 -7.08 12.27
N PHE A 161 -24.29 -7.09 12.99
CA PHE A 161 -25.34 -6.09 12.81
C PHE A 161 -24.96 -4.80 13.54
N ILE A 162 -24.75 -3.73 12.79
CA ILE A 162 -24.42 -2.41 13.35
C ILE A 162 -25.69 -1.70 13.81
N THR A 163 -26.76 -1.82 13.02
CA THR A 163 -28.11 -1.30 13.31
C THR A 163 -29.16 -2.29 12.81
N LYS A 164 -30.45 -2.01 12.99
CA LYS A 164 -31.53 -2.88 12.49
C LYS A 164 -31.49 -3.08 10.96
N ASP A 165 -31.01 -2.06 10.24
CA ASP A 165 -31.05 -2.03 8.78
C ASP A 165 -29.66 -2.18 8.12
N ARG A 166 -28.57 -2.20 8.91
CA ARG A 166 -27.19 -2.31 8.38
C ARG A 166 -26.41 -3.41 9.07
N ALA A 167 -25.70 -4.19 8.26
CA ALA A 167 -24.77 -5.22 8.69
C ALA A 167 -23.37 -4.95 8.11
N SER A 168 -22.35 -5.34 8.86
CA SER A 168 -21.00 -5.55 8.37
C SER A 168 -20.80 -7.05 8.13
N ILE A 169 -20.24 -7.41 6.98
CA ILE A 169 -19.92 -8.79 6.64
C ILE A 169 -18.43 -8.90 6.31
N ILE A 170 -17.77 -9.88 6.89
CA ILE A 170 -16.32 -10.09 6.78
C ILE A 170 -16.04 -11.39 6.04
N TYR A 171 -15.25 -11.29 4.98
CA TYR A 171 -14.81 -12.39 4.12
C TYR A 171 -13.30 -12.40 3.94
N GLU A 172 -12.75 -13.59 3.70
CA GLU A 172 -11.41 -13.76 3.14
C GLU A 172 -11.53 -14.18 1.68
N LEU A 173 -10.93 -13.41 0.77
CA LEU A 173 -11.02 -13.60 -0.68
C LEU A 173 -9.62 -13.57 -1.30
N PRO A 174 -9.34 -14.38 -2.34
CA PRO A 174 -8.12 -14.24 -3.12
C PRO A 174 -8.06 -12.88 -3.80
N LEU A 175 -6.93 -12.18 -3.69
CA LEU A 175 -6.73 -10.83 -4.23
C LEU A 175 -7.00 -10.75 -5.74
N ALA A 176 -6.71 -11.83 -6.47
CA ALA A 176 -6.97 -11.92 -7.91
C ALA A 176 -8.47 -11.75 -8.26
N GLU A 177 -9.37 -12.27 -7.42
CA GLU A 177 -10.83 -12.19 -7.62
C GLU A 177 -11.40 -10.81 -7.29
N VAL A 178 -10.69 -10.03 -6.48
CA VAL A 178 -11.05 -8.65 -6.16
C VAL A 178 -10.72 -7.73 -7.35
N ILE A 179 -9.55 -7.95 -7.98
CA ILE A 179 -9.04 -7.10 -9.04
C ILE A 179 -9.70 -7.39 -10.39
N SER A 180 -10.07 -8.64 -10.66
CA SER A 180 -10.63 -9.10 -11.96
C SER A 180 -11.94 -8.42 -12.37
N SER A 181 -12.52 -7.60 -11.49
CA SER A 181 -13.91 -7.14 -11.54
C SER A 181 -14.08 -5.66 -11.85
N CYS A 182 -12.97 -4.96 -12.05
CA CYS A 182 -12.95 -3.54 -12.40
C CYS A 182 -13.01 -3.28 -13.91
N ASN A 183 -13.51 -4.23 -14.71
CA ASN A 183 -13.71 -4.09 -16.17
C ASN A 183 -15.19 -3.86 -16.51
#